data_AF-A0A8T5ANE0-F1
#
_entry.id   AF-A0A8T5ANE0-F1
#
_cell.length_a   1.000
_cell.length_b   1.000
_cell.length_c   1.000
_cell.angle_alpha   90.00
_cell.angle_beta   90.00
_cell.angle_gamma   90.00
#
_symmetry.space_group_name_H-M   'P 1'
#
loop_
_entity.id
_entity.type
_entity.pdbx_description
1 polymer ?
#
loop_
_entity_poly.entity_id
_entity_poly.type
_entity_poly.pdbx_seq_one_letter_code
_entity_poly.pdbx_strand_id
1 'polypeptide(L)' 'MVIAKVDAQRRLYIPKGVKFESEKAIILPYGTSYLLIPVPRSIIEIDVGASLRELKARAEEKARGEALERARRRKQIWEG' A
#
# COMPACT_ATOMS: atom_id res chain seq x y z
N MET A 1 7.52 19.76 -20.03
CA MET A 1 8.18 19.77 -18.70
C MET A 1 7.40 20.70 -17.79
N VAL A 2 6.97 20.25 -16.62
CA VAL A 2 6.20 21.08 -15.68
C VAL A 2 7.11 21.42 -14.49
N ILE A 3 7.27 22.71 -14.20
CA ILE A 3 8.11 23.18 -13.11
C ILE A 3 7.20 23.57 -11.94
N ALA A 4 7.43 22.98 -10.77
CA ALA A 4 6.73 23.33 -9.55
C ALA A 4 7.46 24.45 -8.81
N LYS A 5 6.71 25.31 -8.10
CA LYS A 5 7.30 26.36 -7.26
C LYS A 5 7.51 25.84 -5.84
N VAL A 6 8.61 26.24 -5.23
CA VAL A 6 8.91 26.02 -3.81
C VAL A 6 9.19 27.37 -3.17
N ASP A 7 8.61 27.63 -2.01
CA ASP A 7 8.85 28.86 -1.27
C ASP A 7 9.86 28.69 -0.12
N ALA A 8 10.17 29.80 0.57
CA ALA A 8 11.09 29.82 1.70
C ALA A 8 10.64 28.96 2.90
N GLN A 9 9.34 28.65 2.98
CA GLN A 9 8.76 27.79 4.01
C GLN A 9 8.74 26.32 3.58
N ARG A 10 9.42 25.99 2.47
CA ARG A 10 9.52 24.64 1.90
C ARG A 10 8.16 24.07 1.47
N ARG A 11 7.20 24.94 1.11
CA ARG A 11 5.91 24.51 0.56
C ARG A 11 6.04 24.31 -0.95
N LEU A 12 5.64 23.12 -1.42
CA LEU A 12 5.58 22.79 -2.84
C LEU A 12 4.18 23.08 -3.38
N TYR A 13 4.11 23.89 -4.44
CA TYR A 13 2.84 24.20 -5.10
C TYR A 13 2.59 23.24 -6.26
N ILE A 14 1.51 22.46 -6.17
CA ILE A 14 1.12 21.54 -7.22
C ILE A 14 0.59 22.33 -8.43
N PRO A 15 1.20 22.20 -9.62
CA PRO A 15 0.76 22.90 -10.82
C PRO A 15 -0.66 22.49 -11.23
N LYS A 16 -1.48 23.44 -11.69
CA LYS A 16 -2.91 23.21 -12.03
C LYS A 16 -3.16 22.11 -13.09
N GLY A 17 -2.18 21.84 -13.96
CA GLY A 17 -2.28 20.78 -14.97
C GLY A 17 -2.01 19.36 -14.44
N VAL A 18 -1.56 19.23 -13.18
CA VAL A 18 -1.35 17.94 -12.53
C VAL A 18 -2.61 17.59 -11.76
N LYS A 19 -3.25 16.48 -12.14
CA LYS A 19 -4.43 15.97 -11.43
C LYS A 19 -4.02 15.48 -10.04
N PHE A 20 -4.21 16.33 -9.04
CA PHE A 20 -4.01 16.00 -7.63
C PHE A 20 -5.28 16.37 -6.86
N GLU A 21 -6.23 15.44 -6.85
CA GLU A 21 -7.58 15.66 -6.30
C GLU A 21 -7.71 15.11 -4.87
N SER A 22 -6.73 15.40 -4.03
CA SER A 22 -6.73 14.95 -2.64
C SER A 22 -6.27 16.05 -1.67
N GLU A 23 -6.79 15.98 -0.45
CA GLU A 23 -6.36 16.82 0.68
C GLU A 23 -5.13 16.25 1.40
N LYS A 24 -4.87 14.94 1.23
CA LYS A 24 -3.81 14.23 1.92
C LYS A 24 -2.92 13.51 0.92
N ALA A 25 -1.63 13.46 1.23
CA ALA A 25 -0.65 12.80 0.40
C ALA A 25 0.28 11.93 1.25
N ILE A 26 0.69 10.79 0.71
CA ILE A 26 1.82 10.03 1.23
C ILE A 26 3.06 10.53 0.47
N ILE A 27 4.12 10.87 1.22
CA ILE A 27 5.41 11.27 0.66
C ILE A 27 6.41 10.15 0.95
N LEU A 28 7.00 9.59 -0.11
CA LEU A 28 8.02 8.55 -0.01
C LEU A 28 9.34 9.06 -0.62
N PRO A 29 10.48 8.98 0.08
CA PRO A 29 11.78 9.16 -0.54
C PRO A 29 12.02 8.10 -1.63
N TYR A 30 12.53 8.52 -2.78
CA TYR A 30 12.85 7.65 -3.91
C TYR A 30 14.17 8.09 -4.55
N GLY A 31 15.29 7.63 -3.97
CA GLY A 31 16.63 8.07 -4.35
C GLY A 31 16.80 9.57 -4.12
N THR A 32 17.10 10.32 -5.18
CA THR A 32 17.23 11.78 -5.16
C THR A 32 15.90 12.52 -5.33
N SER A 33 14.78 11.79 -5.41
CA SER A 33 13.45 12.31 -5.68
C SER A 33 12.47 11.96 -4.56
N TYR A 34 11.28 12.54 -4.60
CA TYR A 34 10.17 12.16 -3.73
C TYR A 34 8.99 11.70 -4.58
N LEU A 35 8.35 10.61 -4.15
CA LEU A 35 7.09 10.15 -4.70
C LEU A 35 5.94 10.71 -3.86
N LEU A 36 4.99 11.37 -4.52
CA LEU A 36 3.79 11.93 -3.90
C LEU A 36 2.58 11.10 -4.34
N ILE A 37 1.92 10.44 -3.40
CA ILE A 37 0.76 9.58 -3.69
C ILE A 37 -0.47 10.23 -3.05
N PRO A 38 -1.49 10.64 -3.84
CA PRO A 38 -2.73 11.19 -3.27
C PRO A 38 -3.50 10.10 -2.52
N VAL A 39 -4.00 10.43 -1.34
CA VAL A 39 -4.90 9.54 -0.59
C VAL A 39 -6.33 9.78 -1.08
N PRO A 40 -7.08 8.77 -1.54
CA PRO A 40 -8.46 8.97 -1.97
C PRO A 40 -9.31 9.65 -0.90
N ARG A 41 -10.19 10.57 -1.32
CA ARG A 41 -11.12 11.28 -0.40
C ARG A 41 -12.20 10.36 0.16
N SER A 42 -12.61 9.39 -0.65
CA SER A 42 -13.60 8.38 -0.29
C SER A 42 -12.99 6.99 -0.41
N ILE A 43 -13.58 6.05 0.32
CA ILE A 43 -13.25 4.64 0.18
C ILE A 43 -13.63 4.22 -1.24
N ILE A 44 -12.69 3.58 -1.93
CA ILE A 44 -12.96 2.95 -3.22
C ILE A 44 -13.52 1.57 -2.89
N GLU A 45 -14.82 1.39 -3.10
CA GLU A 45 -15.44 0.08 -2.97
C GLU A 45 -14.89 -0.83 -4.07
N ILE A 46 -14.30 -1.95 -3.66
CA ILE A 46 -13.81 -2.97 -4.57
C ILE A 46 -14.82 -4.10 -4.50
N ASP A 47 -15.52 -4.34 -5.61
CA ASP A 47 -16.35 -5.53 -5.74
C ASP A 47 -15.45 -6.75 -5.83
N VAL A 48 -15.47 -7.54 -4.77
CA VAL A 48 -14.77 -8.82 -4.68
C VAL A 48 -15.83 -9.89 -4.86
N GLY A 49 -15.72 -10.67 -5.95
CA GLY A 49 -16.66 -11.76 -6.27
C GLY A 49 -16.66 -12.93 -5.27
N ALA A 50 -15.99 -12.79 -4.13
CA ALA A 50 -16.01 -13.73 -3.02
C ALA A 50 -16.56 -13.03 -1.77
N SER A 51 -17.41 -13.72 -1.03
CA SER A 51 -17.96 -13.26 0.24
C SER A 51 -16.85 -13.05 1.28
N LEU A 52 -17.13 -12.21 2.29
CA LEU A 52 -16.22 -12.00 3.42
C LEU A 52 -15.83 -13.31 4.11
N ARG A 53 -16.74 -14.28 4.19
CA ARG A 53 -16.50 -15.60 4.79
C ARG A 53 -15.47 -16.39 3.99
N GLU A 54 -15.58 -16.40 2.67
CA GLU A 54 -14.64 -17.09 1.79
C GLU A 54 -13.26 -16.44 1.83
N LEU A 55 -13.20 -15.11 1.83
CA LEU A 55 -11.94 -14.38 1.95
C LEU A 55 -11.22 -14.69 3.28
N LYS A 56 -11.96 -14.74 4.39
CA LYS A 56 -11.41 -15.14 5.69
C LYS A 56 -10.90 -16.59 5.68
N ALA A 57 -11.68 -17.52 5.14
CA ALA A 57 -11.28 -18.92 5.06
C ALA A 57 -9.97 -19.11 4.26
N ARG A 58 -9.86 -18.45 3.09
CA ARG A 58 -8.65 -18.47 2.26
C ARG A 58 -7.45 -17.85 2.98
N ALA A 59 -7.65 -16.75 3.71
CA ALA A 59 -6.60 -16.10 4.47
C ALA A 59 -6.07 -17.01 5.60
N GLU A 60 -6.96 -17.66 6.34
CA GLU A 60 -6.59 -18.61 7.40
C GLU A 60 -5.85 -19.83 6.85
N GLU A 61 -6.34 -20.43 5.77
CA GLU A 61 -5.72 -21.58 5.13
C GLU A 61 -4.29 -21.26 4.68
N LYS A 62 -4.11 -20.13 3.99
CA LYS A 62 -2.80 -19.65 3.58
C LYS A 62 -1.88 -19.40 4.78
N ALA A 63 -2.38 -18.74 5.82
CA ALA A 63 -1.60 -18.46 7.03
C ALA A 63 -1.14 -19.73 7.75
N ARG A 64 -2.00 -20.76 7.82
CA ARG A 64 -1.66 -22.07 8.39
C ARG A 64 -0.57 -22.76 7.57
N GLY A 65 -0.71 -22.80 6.25
CA GLY A 65 0.30 -23.35 5.35
C GLY A 65 1.66 -22.66 5.52
N GLU A 66 1.68 -21.32 5.51
CA GLU A 66 2.91 -20.55 5.72
C GLU A 66 3.52 -20.74 7.11
N ALA A 67 2.71 -20.95 8.14
CA ALA A 67 3.17 -21.24 9.49
C ALA A 67 3.83 -22.64 9.56
N LEU A 68 3.20 -23.64 8.94
CA LEU A 68 3.73 -25.00 8.85
C LEU A 68 5.07 -25.00 8.09
N GLU A 69 5.13 -24.38 6.92
CA GLU A 69 6.37 -24.27 6.13
C GLU A 69 7.49 -23.51 6.87
N ARG A 70 7.15 -22.49 7.67
CA ARG A 70 8.13 -21.83 8.54
C ARG A 70 8.63 -22.76 9.64
N ALA A 71 7.75 -23.54 10.27
CA ALA A 71 8.12 -24.45 11.34
C ALA A 71 8.96 -25.64 10.83
N ARG A 72 8.64 -26.18 9.63
CA ARG A 72 9.46 -27.20 8.93
C ARG A 72 10.86 -26.71 8.67
N ARG A 73 11.00 -25.51 8.06
CA ARG A 73 12.31 -24.88 7.80
C ARG A 73 13.15 -24.70 9.07
N ARG A 74 12.50 -24.46 10.21
CA ARG A 74 13.16 -24.28 11.51
C ARG A 74 13.36 -25.60 12.26
N LYS A 75 13.00 -26.76 11.68
CA LYS A 75 13.01 -28.08 12.33
C LYS A 75 12.21 -28.10 13.65
N GLN A 76 11.15 -27.30 13.73
CA GLN A 76 10.29 -27.18 14.90
C GLN A 76 9.10 -28.16 14.87
N ILE A 77 8.99 -28.96 13.81
CA ILE A 77 8.03 -30.04 13.67
C ILE A 77 8.81 -31.30 13.35
N TRP A 78 8.56 -32.34 14.13
CA TRP A 78 9.11 -33.67 13.92
C TRP A 78 8.16 -34.41 12.97
N GLU A 79 8.60 -34.62 11.73
CA GLU A 79 7.96 -35.53 10.78
C GLU A 79 8.75 -36.83 10.87
N GLY A 80 8.23 -37.77 11.68
CA GLY A 80 8.79 -39.11 11.84
C GLY A 80 8.68 -39.94 10.57
#